data_AF-A0A3N5DP16-F1
#
_entry.id   AF-A0A3N5DP16-F1
#
_cell.length_a   1.000
_cell.length_b   1.000
_cell.length_c   1.000
_cell.angle_alpha   90.00
_cell.angle_beta   90.00
_cell.angle_gamma   90.00
#
_symmetry.space_group_name_H-M   'P 1'
#
loop_
_entity.id
_entity.type
_entity.pdbx_description
1 polymer ?
#
loop_
_entity_poly.entity_id
_entity_poly.type
_entity_poly.pdbx_seq_one_letter_code
_entity_poly.pdbx_strand_id
1 'polypeptide(L)'
;MSIAKLTETKFKINLGFLELESTWEIDEIQKKASWEMYVELATRITTAELKENEGLLRETLSSLYPLFGITRELLKRYGPHIATPTNPNDTTFGHLAVNILNKIIRPVLAKWHPLLLDWEQRKPIEKTVTQHESEWTQNENLRNELNRIRKILIEYANILGAVSEVPNLIEK
;
A
#
# COMPACT_ATOMS: atom_id res chain seq x y z
N MET A 1 -0.84 -12.31 34.66
CA MET A 1 -0.81 -11.83 33.26
C MET A 1 -0.57 -10.34 33.31
N SER A 2 0.55 -9.86 32.76
CA SER A 2 0.77 -8.42 32.60
C SER A 2 -0.24 -7.92 31.57
N ILE A 3 -1.06 -6.93 31.92
CA ILE A 3 -1.94 -6.24 30.98
C ILE A 3 -1.02 -5.60 29.94
N ALA A 4 -1.20 -5.92 28.66
CA ALA A 4 -0.48 -5.24 27.59
C ALA A 4 -0.77 -3.74 27.71
N LYS A 5 0.27 -2.91 27.67
CA LYS A 5 0.12 -1.46 27.82
C LYS A 5 -0.49 -0.93 26.53
N LEU A 6 -1.80 -0.69 26.55
CA LEU A 6 -2.53 -0.11 25.44
C LEU A 6 -2.25 1.38 25.38
N THR A 7 -1.85 1.87 24.20
CA THR A 7 -1.73 3.31 23.92
C THR A 7 -2.70 3.66 22.81
N GLU A 8 -3.61 4.60 23.07
CA GLU A 8 -4.47 5.15 22.03
C GLU A 8 -3.74 6.22 21.23
N THR A 9 -3.81 6.11 19.91
CA THR A 9 -3.31 7.16 19.01
C THR A 9 -4.41 7.53 18.04
N LYS A 10 -4.52 8.82 17.73
CA LYS A 10 -5.43 9.33 16.71
C LYS A 10 -4.67 9.56 15.42
N PHE A 11 -5.26 9.14 14.31
CA PHE A 11 -4.70 9.35 12.98
C PHE A 11 -5.78 9.91 12.09
N LYS A 12 -5.36 10.83 11.23
CA LYS A 12 -6.16 11.26 10.09
C LYS A 12 -5.57 10.64 8.85
N ILE A 13 -6.35 9.82 8.17
CA ILE A 13 -5.99 9.23 6.87
C ILE A 13 -6.70 10.02 5.79
N ASN A 14 -5.95 10.55 4.82
CA ASN A 14 -6.53 11.24 3.68
C ASN A 14 -6.31 10.43 2.40
N LEU A 15 -7.28 9.59 2.05
CA LEU A 15 -7.22 8.77 0.84
C LEU A 15 -7.74 9.50 -0.41
N GLY A 16 -7.98 10.82 -0.33
CA GLY A 16 -8.54 11.65 -1.38
C GLY A 16 -10.03 11.42 -1.70
N PHE A 17 -10.58 10.24 -1.40
CA PHE A 17 -12.03 9.94 -1.45
C PHE A 17 -12.60 9.54 -0.09
N LEU A 18 -11.73 9.39 0.92
CA LEU A 18 -12.10 9.04 2.28
C LEU A 18 -11.17 9.82 3.21
N GLU A 19 -11.75 10.78 3.94
CA GLU A 19 -11.13 11.29 5.16
C GLU A 19 -11.60 10.38 6.29
N LEU A 20 -10.68 9.62 6.85
CA LEU A 20 -10.94 8.78 8.01
C LEU A 20 -10.16 9.37 9.19
N GLU A 21 -10.86 10.01 10.12
CA GLU A 21 -10.34 10.23 11.45
C GLU A 21 -10.76 9.05 12.31
N SER A 22 -9.79 8.32 12.84
CA SER A 22 -10.06 7.15 13.68
C SER A 22 -9.02 7.06 14.78
N THR A 23 -9.47 6.52 15.91
CA THR A 23 -8.60 6.13 17.01
C THR A 23 -8.16 4.69 16.79
N TRP A 24 -6.91 4.38 17.09
CA TRP A 24 -6.41 3.01 17.11
C TRP A 24 -5.86 2.73 18.50
N GLU A 25 -6.41 1.72 19.14
CA GLU A 25 -5.85 1.13 20.34
C GLU A 25 -4.67 0.22 19.96
N ILE A 26 -3.47 0.63 20.36
CA ILE A 26 -2.22 -0.04 19.99
C ILE A 26 -1.78 -0.94 21.14
N ASP A 27 -1.68 -2.24 20.84
CA ASP A 27 -1.05 -3.24 21.69
C ASP A 27 0.18 -3.85 21.01
N GLU A 28 0.91 -4.70 21.72
CA GLU A 28 2.15 -5.32 21.20
C GLU A 28 1.92 -6.20 19.96
N ILE A 29 0.71 -6.73 19.75
CA ILE A 29 0.40 -7.57 18.58
C ILE A 29 0.16 -6.68 17.35
N GLN A 30 -0.61 -5.60 17.52
CA GLN A 30 -0.83 -4.56 16.50
C GLN A 30 0.49 -3.91 16.09
N LYS A 31 1.39 -3.62 17.05
CA LYS A 31 2.74 -3.10 16.78
C LYS A 31 3.54 -4.03 15.87
N LYS A 32 3.59 -5.32 16.19
CA LYS A 32 4.33 -6.31 15.40
C LYS A 32 3.78 -6.46 13.98
N ALA A 33 2.47 -6.56 13.83
CA ALA A 33 1.84 -6.61 12.51
C ALA A 33 2.10 -5.33 11.70
N SER A 34 2.06 -4.17 12.36
CA SER A 34 2.33 -2.87 11.73
C SER A 34 3.79 -2.76 11.27
N TRP A 35 4.75 -3.21 12.09
CA TRP A 35 6.16 -3.22 11.74
C TRP A 35 6.44 -4.11 10.52
N GLU A 36 5.89 -5.32 10.47
CA GLU A 36 6.09 -6.21 9.32
C GLU A 36 5.56 -5.59 8.01
N MET A 37 4.34 -5.03 8.04
CA MET A 37 3.81 -4.36 6.84
C MET A 37 4.56 -3.06 6.52
N TYR A 38 5.05 -2.34 7.54
CA TYR A 38 5.85 -1.13 7.35
C TYR A 38 7.13 -1.44 6.59
N VAL A 39 7.86 -2.48 6.96
CA VAL A 39 9.06 -2.93 6.24
C VAL A 39 8.72 -3.23 4.78
N GLU A 40 7.64 -3.97 4.54
CA GLU A 40 7.19 -4.31 3.20
C GLU A 40 6.82 -3.09 2.36
N LEU A 41 6.33 -1.99 2.94
CA LEU A 41 6.05 -0.76 2.21
C LEU A 41 7.33 0.07 2.02
N ALA A 42 8.17 0.19 3.06
CA ALA A 42 9.33 1.05 3.07
C ALA A 42 10.43 0.61 2.09
N THR A 43 10.52 -0.70 1.79
CA THR A 43 11.56 -1.24 0.90
C THR A 43 11.08 -1.49 -0.53
N ARG A 44 9.86 -1.09 -0.89
CA ARG A 44 9.30 -1.31 -2.24
C ARG A 44 9.50 -0.12 -3.16
N ILE A 45 9.58 -0.38 -4.45
CA ILE A 45 9.56 0.65 -5.49
C ILE A 45 8.27 1.48 -5.49
N THR A 46 7.17 0.97 -4.91
CA THR A 46 5.87 1.64 -4.85
C THR A 46 5.82 2.87 -3.95
N THR A 47 6.86 3.10 -3.14
CA THR A 47 7.04 4.34 -2.36
C THR A 47 8.01 5.32 -3.04
N ALA A 48 8.70 4.91 -4.10
CA ALA A 48 9.55 5.78 -4.92
C ALA A 48 8.74 6.48 -6.01
N GLU A 49 9.09 7.73 -6.32
CA GLU A 49 8.45 8.47 -7.39
C GLU A 49 8.74 7.86 -8.76
N LEU A 50 7.67 7.67 -9.53
CA LEU A 50 7.77 7.17 -10.90
C LEU A 50 7.78 8.39 -11.86
N LYS A 51 8.97 8.97 -12.08
CA LYS A 51 9.18 10.20 -12.89
C LYS A 51 8.96 9.96 -14.38
N GLU A 52 8.74 11.03 -15.14
CA GLU A 52 8.65 10.97 -16.60
C GLU A 52 9.93 10.35 -17.18
N ASN A 53 9.80 9.18 -17.84
CA ASN A 53 10.90 8.37 -18.42
C ASN A 53 11.74 7.50 -17.48
N GLU A 54 11.36 7.32 -16.21
CA GLU A 54 12.02 6.37 -15.31
C GLU A 54 11.16 5.12 -15.07
N GLY A 55 11.79 3.94 -14.98
CA GLY A 55 11.14 2.67 -14.63
C GLY A 55 10.05 2.20 -15.61
N LEU A 56 9.51 1.00 -15.34
CA LEU A 56 8.42 0.41 -16.11
C LEU A 56 7.11 0.40 -15.31
N LEU A 57 5.98 0.66 -15.99
CA LEU A 57 4.65 0.61 -15.38
C LEU A 57 4.36 -0.81 -14.84
N ARG A 58 4.81 -1.82 -15.57
CA ARG A 58 4.70 -3.24 -15.19
C ARG A 58 5.34 -3.53 -13.84
N GLU A 59 6.54 -3.01 -13.58
CA GLU A 59 7.27 -3.27 -12.34
C GLU A 59 6.53 -2.69 -11.13
N THR A 60 5.97 -1.49 -11.28
CA THR A 60 5.21 -0.85 -10.21
C THR A 60 3.93 -1.62 -9.90
N LEU A 61 3.17 -2.03 -10.92
CA LEU A 61 1.97 -2.87 -10.74
C LEU A 61 2.32 -4.22 -10.09
N SER A 62 3.39 -4.87 -10.55
CA SER A 62 3.86 -6.15 -10.00
C SER A 62 4.34 -6.03 -8.56
N SER A 63 4.86 -4.87 -8.14
CA SER A 63 5.25 -4.63 -6.75
C SER A 63 4.05 -4.45 -5.80
N LEU A 64 2.90 -4.01 -6.31
CA LEU A 64 1.67 -3.84 -5.50
C LEU A 64 0.95 -5.17 -5.23
N TYR A 65 0.92 -6.06 -6.23
CA TYR A 65 0.16 -7.31 -6.13
C TYR A 65 0.54 -8.21 -4.92
N PRO A 66 1.83 -8.38 -4.55
CA PRO A 66 2.23 -9.15 -3.38
C PRO A 66 1.63 -8.68 -2.05
N LEU A 67 1.22 -7.41 -1.93
CA LEU A 67 0.62 -6.87 -0.71
C LEU A 67 -0.67 -7.61 -0.31
N PHE A 68 -1.42 -8.19 -1.26
CA PHE A 68 -2.55 -9.06 -0.95
C PHE A 68 -2.12 -10.35 -0.23
N GLY A 69 -1.02 -10.95 -0.68
CA GLY A 69 -0.45 -12.15 -0.07
C GLY A 69 0.05 -11.86 1.34
N ILE A 70 0.85 -10.81 1.48
CA ILE A 70 1.44 -10.38 2.75
C ILE A 70 0.36 -10.03 3.77
N THR A 71 -0.62 -9.21 3.39
CA THR A 71 -1.72 -8.85 4.30
C THR A 71 -2.48 -10.09 4.75
N ARG A 72 -2.75 -11.04 3.85
CA ARG A 72 -3.43 -12.29 4.19
C ARG A 72 -2.62 -13.12 5.18
N GLU A 73 -1.31 -13.21 4.99
CA GLU A 73 -0.42 -13.93 5.90
C GLU A 73 -0.37 -13.27 7.28
N LEU A 74 -0.29 -11.94 7.36
CA LEU A 74 -0.33 -11.21 8.64
C LEU A 74 -1.66 -11.44 9.37
N LEU A 75 -2.79 -11.31 8.66
CA LEU A 75 -4.13 -11.56 9.23
C LEU A 75 -4.28 -12.98 9.77
N LYS A 76 -3.74 -13.99 9.07
CA LYS A 76 -3.76 -15.38 9.54
C LYS A 76 -2.83 -15.62 10.73
N ARG A 77 -1.61 -15.07 10.68
CA ARG A 77 -0.57 -15.28 11.69
C ARG A 77 -0.94 -14.65 13.02
N TYR A 78 -1.40 -13.42 13.00
CA TYR A 78 -1.75 -12.65 14.21
C TYR A 78 -3.21 -12.85 14.65
N GLY A 79 -4.04 -13.46 13.79
CA GLY A 79 -5.40 -13.87 14.11
C GLY A 79 -6.40 -12.71 14.20
N PRO A 80 -7.63 -12.98 14.66
CA PRO A 80 -8.72 -12.00 14.65
C PRO A 80 -8.47 -10.79 15.56
N HIS A 81 -7.53 -10.87 16.51
CA HIS A 81 -7.20 -9.80 17.44
C HIS A 81 -6.79 -8.51 16.72
N ILE A 82 -5.94 -8.61 15.69
CA ILE A 82 -5.52 -7.45 14.88
C ILE A 82 -6.61 -6.93 13.93
N ALA A 83 -7.80 -7.52 13.94
CA ALA A 83 -8.95 -7.12 13.14
C ALA A 83 -10.20 -6.85 13.98
N THR A 84 -10.12 -6.97 15.31
CA THR A 84 -11.27 -6.75 16.21
C THR A 84 -10.97 -5.52 17.07
N PRO A 85 -11.67 -4.40 16.86
CA PRO A 85 -11.45 -3.22 17.67
C PRO A 85 -12.02 -3.41 19.08
N THR A 86 -11.37 -2.83 20.08
CA THR A 86 -11.87 -2.82 21.47
C THR A 86 -13.11 -1.94 21.60
N ASN A 87 -13.13 -0.78 20.93
CA ASN A 87 -14.29 0.11 20.87
C ASN A 87 -14.91 0.15 19.45
N PRO A 88 -16.24 0.31 19.31
CA PRO A 88 -16.92 0.26 18.00
C PRO A 88 -16.43 1.30 16.96
N ASN A 89 -15.86 2.41 17.40
CA ASN A 89 -15.38 3.49 16.53
C ASN A 89 -13.88 3.41 16.22
N ASP A 90 -13.18 2.46 16.84
CA ASP A 90 -11.74 2.31 16.66
C ASP A 90 -11.43 1.53 15.39
N THR A 91 -10.30 1.85 14.78
CA THR A 91 -9.71 1.05 13.73
C THR A 91 -8.74 0.02 14.30
N THR A 92 -8.28 -0.86 13.43
CA THR A 92 -7.24 -1.87 13.72
C THR A 92 -6.35 -2.02 12.50
N PHE A 93 -5.20 -2.68 12.65
CA PHE A 93 -4.35 -3.05 11.53
C PHE A 93 -5.16 -3.71 10.41
N GLY A 94 -5.98 -4.71 10.75
CA GLY A 94 -6.73 -5.50 9.79
C GLY A 94 -7.78 -4.69 9.04
N HIS A 95 -8.53 -3.84 9.74
CA HIS A 95 -9.47 -2.92 9.12
C HIS A 95 -8.77 -1.97 8.14
N LEU A 96 -7.64 -1.39 8.53
CA LEU A 96 -6.89 -0.48 7.69
C LEU A 96 -6.28 -1.19 6.47
N ALA A 97 -5.58 -2.31 6.68
CA ALA A 97 -4.93 -3.08 5.62
C ALA A 97 -5.93 -3.56 4.56
N VAL A 98 -7.08 -4.10 4.98
CA VAL A 98 -8.13 -4.57 4.05
C VAL A 98 -8.75 -3.41 3.27
N ASN A 99 -8.94 -2.24 3.88
CA ASN A 99 -9.41 -1.04 3.19
C ASN A 99 -8.41 -0.56 2.13
N ILE A 100 -7.11 -0.51 2.46
CA ILE A 100 -6.05 -0.16 1.49
C ILE A 100 -6.06 -1.14 0.31
N LEU A 101 -6.11 -2.45 0.57
CA LEU A 101 -6.15 -3.46 -0.49
C LEU A 101 -7.37 -3.30 -1.39
N ASN A 102 -8.58 -3.19 -0.82
CA ASN A 102 -9.81 -3.26 -1.59
C ASN A 102 -10.23 -1.94 -2.23
N LYS A 103 -9.92 -0.80 -1.60
CA LYS A 103 -10.35 0.53 -2.07
C LYS A 103 -9.26 1.27 -2.82
N ILE A 104 -7.98 0.97 -2.57
CA ILE A 104 -6.84 1.66 -3.22
C ILE A 104 -6.20 0.76 -4.27
N ILE A 105 -5.69 -0.41 -3.86
CA ILE A 105 -4.85 -1.22 -4.73
C ILE A 105 -5.68 -2.02 -5.75
N ARG A 106 -6.76 -2.69 -5.30
CA ARG A 106 -7.58 -3.55 -6.16
C ARG A 106 -8.13 -2.83 -7.40
N PRO A 107 -8.72 -1.61 -7.31
CA PRO A 107 -9.26 -0.92 -8.49
C PRO A 107 -8.18 -0.62 -9.53
N VAL A 108 -7.00 -0.17 -9.08
CA VAL A 108 -5.85 0.11 -9.95
C VAL A 108 -5.41 -1.16 -10.66
N LEU A 109 -5.17 -2.24 -9.90
CA LEU A 109 -4.71 -3.51 -10.48
C LEU A 109 -5.74 -4.10 -11.46
N ALA A 110 -7.04 -4.07 -11.09
CA ALA A 110 -8.11 -4.60 -11.93
C ALA A 110 -8.25 -3.87 -13.27
N LYS A 111 -8.09 -2.55 -13.27
CA LYS A 111 -8.14 -1.73 -14.48
C LYS A 111 -6.88 -1.93 -15.32
N TRP A 112 -5.71 -1.84 -14.71
CA TRP A 112 -4.47 -1.60 -15.45
C TRP A 112 -3.70 -2.85 -15.83
N HIS A 113 -3.78 -3.94 -15.08
CA HIS A 113 -3.14 -5.19 -15.50
C HIS A 113 -3.56 -5.67 -16.89
N PRO A 114 -4.86 -5.80 -17.21
CA PRO A 114 -5.28 -6.28 -18.53
C PRO A 114 -4.92 -5.28 -19.64
N LEU A 115 -5.17 -3.98 -19.42
CA LEU A 115 -4.87 -2.95 -20.43
C LEU A 115 -3.39 -2.88 -20.78
N LEU A 116 -2.51 -2.98 -19.78
CA LEU A 116 -1.07 -3.01 -20.00
C LEU A 116 -0.62 -4.31 -20.68
N LEU A 117 -1.19 -5.46 -20.28
CA LEU A 117 -0.87 -6.74 -20.89
C LEU A 117 -1.22 -6.77 -22.39
N ASP A 118 -2.41 -6.27 -22.75
CA ASP A 118 -2.85 -6.18 -24.15
C ASP A 118 -1.91 -5.30 -24.99
N TRP A 119 -1.36 -4.23 -24.40
CA TRP A 119 -0.37 -3.40 -25.06
C TRP A 119 0.97 -4.12 -25.20
N GLU A 120 1.50 -4.69 -24.12
CA GLU A 120 2.77 -5.42 -24.09
C GLU A 120 2.82 -6.56 -25.12
N GLN A 121 1.71 -7.29 -25.30
CA GLN A 121 1.62 -8.39 -26.26
C GLN A 121 1.72 -7.94 -27.74
N ARG A 122 1.52 -6.65 -28.03
CA ARG A 122 1.62 -6.08 -29.38
C ARG A 122 3.01 -5.53 -29.71
N LYS A 123 3.99 -5.73 -28.82
CA LYS A 123 5.34 -5.18 -28.98
C LYS A 123 6.01 -5.71 -30.27
N PRO A 124 6.39 -4.84 -31.22
CA PRO A 124 7.20 -5.24 -32.37
C PRO A 124 8.55 -5.82 -31.95
N ILE A 125 9.16 -6.64 -32.80
CA ILE A 125 10.45 -7.28 -32.47
C ILE A 125 11.59 -6.27 -32.46
N GLU A 126 11.47 -5.20 -33.25
CA GLU A 126 12.46 -4.13 -33.41
C GLU A 126 12.46 -3.13 -32.25
N LYS A 127 11.38 -3.10 -31.45
CA LYS A 127 11.26 -2.17 -30.32
C LYS A 127 11.68 -2.81 -29.01
N THR A 128 12.44 -2.05 -28.21
CA THR A 128 12.67 -2.37 -26.80
C THR A 128 11.38 -2.24 -26.00
N VAL A 129 11.34 -2.84 -24.81
CA VAL A 129 10.19 -2.74 -23.89
C VAL A 129 9.90 -1.28 -23.54
N THR A 130 10.94 -0.51 -23.19
CA THR A 130 10.80 0.90 -22.80
C THR A 130 10.27 1.77 -23.95
N GLN A 131 10.79 1.59 -25.18
CA GLN A 131 10.28 2.33 -26.34
C GLN A 131 8.81 2.02 -26.59
N HIS A 132 8.44 0.75 -26.59
CA HIS A 132 7.06 0.34 -26.78
C HIS A 132 6.13 0.85 -25.67
N GLU A 133 6.53 0.77 -24.40
CA GLU A 133 5.73 1.31 -23.29
C GLU A 133 5.52 2.82 -23.42
N SER A 134 6.55 3.57 -23.84
CA SER A 134 6.49 5.03 -23.97
C SER A 134 5.50 5.50 -25.03
N GLU A 135 5.21 4.68 -26.03
CA GLU A 135 4.24 4.98 -27.10
C GLU A 135 2.78 4.67 -26.71
N TRP A 136 2.57 4.06 -25.54
CA TRP A 136 1.23 3.72 -25.10
C TRP A 136 0.44 4.97 -24.75
N THR A 137 -0.74 5.14 -25.37
CA THR A 137 -1.61 6.32 -25.13
C THR A 137 -2.09 6.46 -23.69
N GLN A 138 -2.01 5.38 -22.88
CA GLN A 138 -2.37 5.40 -21.46
C GLN A 138 -1.16 5.47 -20.52
N ASN A 139 0.07 5.58 -21.04
CA ASN A 139 1.29 5.60 -20.21
C ASN A 139 1.20 6.68 -19.12
N GLU A 140 0.94 7.92 -19.53
CA GLU A 140 0.85 9.05 -18.62
C GLU A 140 -0.31 8.90 -17.62
N ASN A 141 -1.47 8.42 -18.08
CA ASN A 141 -2.63 8.18 -17.22
C ASN A 141 -2.32 7.17 -16.12
N LEU A 142 -1.69 6.04 -16.46
CA LEU A 142 -1.28 5.05 -15.46
C LEU A 142 -0.20 5.60 -14.55
N ARG A 143 0.81 6.29 -15.08
CA ARG A 143 1.89 6.90 -14.28
C ARG A 143 1.34 7.88 -13.24
N ASN A 144 0.39 8.73 -13.63
CA ASN A 144 -0.29 9.65 -12.75
C ASN A 144 -1.12 8.92 -11.67
N GLU A 145 -1.82 7.85 -12.05
CA GLU A 145 -2.60 7.04 -11.10
C GLU A 145 -1.68 6.30 -10.10
N LEU A 146 -0.54 5.77 -10.55
CA LEU A 146 0.49 5.14 -9.71
C LEU A 146 1.12 6.15 -8.73
N ASN A 147 1.46 7.35 -9.20
CA ASN A 147 1.99 8.42 -8.33
C ASN A 147 0.94 8.94 -7.34
N ARG A 148 -0.36 8.90 -7.68
CA ARG A 148 -1.43 9.19 -6.73
C ARG A 148 -1.50 8.15 -5.62
N ILE A 149 -1.51 6.85 -5.95
CA ILE A 149 -1.56 5.80 -4.92
C ILE A 149 -0.27 5.72 -4.11
N ARG A 150 0.89 6.07 -4.70
CA ARG A 150 2.16 6.19 -3.97
C ARG A 150 2.02 7.06 -2.74
N LYS A 151 1.45 8.28 -2.89
CA LYS A 151 1.26 9.22 -1.78
C LYS A 151 0.42 8.61 -0.66
N ILE A 152 -0.65 7.91 -1.03
CA ILE A 152 -1.50 7.18 -0.09
C ILE A 152 -0.75 6.06 0.64
N LEU A 153 0.09 5.30 -0.07
CA LEU A 153 0.88 4.23 0.53
C LEU A 153 1.99 4.76 1.45
N ILE A 154 2.55 5.93 1.14
CA ILE A 154 3.49 6.63 2.04
C ILE A 154 2.78 7.07 3.32
N GLU A 155 1.59 7.68 3.23
CA GLU A 155 0.80 8.04 4.42
C GLU A 155 0.46 6.81 5.26
N TYR A 156 0.04 5.72 4.60
CA TYR A 156 -0.24 4.45 5.28
C TYR A 156 1.01 3.92 5.99
N ALA A 157 2.16 3.91 5.32
CA ALA A 157 3.40 3.46 5.93
C ALA A 157 3.84 4.35 7.10
N ASN A 158 3.67 5.68 6.99
CA ASN A 158 3.96 6.60 8.09
C ASN A 158 3.11 6.31 9.34
N ILE A 159 1.82 5.97 9.15
CA ILE A 159 0.95 5.54 10.25
C ILE A 159 1.49 4.25 10.89
N LEU A 160 1.87 3.25 10.09
CA LEU A 160 2.42 2.00 10.60
C LEU A 160 3.76 2.19 11.32
N GLY A 161 4.62 3.08 10.82
CA GLY A 161 5.88 3.45 11.45
C GLY A 161 5.67 4.12 12.81
N ALA A 162 4.69 5.04 12.89
CA ALA A 162 4.30 5.68 14.15
C ALA A 162 3.76 4.66 15.16
N VAL A 163 2.89 3.75 14.74
CA VAL A 163 2.37 2.66 15.57
C VAL A 163 3.50 1.75 16.06
N SER A 164 4.49 1.49 15.21
CA SER A 164 5.65 0.66 15.53
C SER A 164 6.73 1.40 16.35
N GLU A 165 6.52 2.69 16.66
CA GLU A 165 7.45 3.53 17.41
C GLU A 165 8.85 3.60 16.77
N VAL A 166 8.93 3.56 15.43
CA VAL A 166 10.18 3.63 14.67
C VAL A 166 10.32 4.98 13.94
N PRO A 167 11.56 5.49 13.77
CA PRO A 167 11.80 6.63 12.89
C PRO A 167 11.37 6.35 11.46
N ASN A 168 11.00 7.40 10.72
CA ASN A 168 10.62 7.26 9.32
C ASN A 168 11.83 6.83 8.46
N LEU A 169 11.70 5.68 7.78
CA LEU A 169 12.66 5.10 6.84
C LEU A 169 12.37 5.44 5.37
N ILE A 170 11.21 6.03 5.06
CA ILE A 170 10.72 6.28 3.69
C ILE A 170 11.13 7.68 3.22
N GLU A 171 11.34 8.61 4.14
CA GLU A 171 11.75 9.98 3.83
C GLU A 171 13.28 10.16 3.83
N LYS A 172 13.81 10.54 2.67
CA LYS A 172 14.89 11.54 2.48
C LYS A 172 14.62 12.35 1.23
#